data_AF-A0A965FWT5-F1
#
_entry.id   AF-A0A965FWT5-F1
#
_cell.length_a   1.000
_cell.length_b   1.000
_cell.length_c   1.000
_cell.angle_alpha   90.00
_cell.angle_beta   90.00
_cell.angle_gamma   90.00
#
_symmetry.space_group_name_H-M   'P 1'
#
loop_
_entity.id
_entity.type
_entity.pdbx_description
1 polymer ?
#
loop_
_entity_poly.entity_id
_entity_poly.type
_entity_poly.pdbx_seq_one_letter_code
_entity_poly.pdbx_strand_id
1 'polypeptide(L)'
;MAGEDSTAGSARAGGLLGSVKGLAATLIAAAYARLQLFANELASEGLRVRQIAVLLVLALVFFSLAIILLTLLVVVVFWDDHRLLAIGGLAGFYLVVSALLLFAARNRGAALPRPFAATLGELKKDHEDLTR
;
A
#
# COMPACT_ATOMS: atom_id res chain seq x y z
N MET A 1 -4.84 69.79 -17.76
CA MET A 1 -5.02 69.04 -16.51
C MET A 1 -5.58 67.67 -16.87
N ALA A 2 -4.71 66.75 -17.29
CA ALA A 2 -5.03 65.35 -17.64
C ALA A 2 -3.71 64.59 -17.81
N GLY A 3 -3.41 63.61 -16.95
CA GLY A 3 -2.20 62.79 -17.09
C GLY A 3 -1.76 61.90 -15.93
N GLU A 4 -2.50 61.79 -14.81
CA GLU A 4 -2.01 61.08 -13.61
C GLU A 4 -2.56 59.65 -13.40
N ASP A 5 -3.43 59.15 -14.28
CA ASP A 5 -4.18 57.91 -13.99
C ASP A 5 -3.48 56.58 -14.41
N SER A 6 -2.36 56.64 -15.13
CA SER A 6 -1.77 55.44 -15.77
C SER A 6 -0.76 54.66 -14.91
N THR A 7 -0.32 55.17 -13.75
CA THR A 7 0.74 54.53 -12.94
C THR A 7 0.21 53.63 -11.81
N ALA A 8 -1.06 53.79 -11.40
CA ALA A 8 -1.66 53.03 -10.29
C ALA A 8 -2.06 51.58 -10.65
N GLY A 9 -2.30 51.29 -11.93
CA GLY A 9 -2.73 49.95 -12.39
C GLY A 9 -1.61 48.89 -12.36
N SER A 10 -0.37 49.30 -12.65
CA SER A 10 0.79 48.38 -12.71
C SER A 10 1.25 47.90 -11.32
N ALA A 11 1.18 48.78 -10.30
CA ALA A 11 1.54 48.45 -8.92
C ALA A 11 0.59 47.43 -8.27
N ARG A 12 -0.72 47.46 -8.59
CA ARG A 12 -1.70 46.46 -8.11
C ARG A 12 -1.52 45.09 -8.76
N ALA A 13 -1.21 45.05 -10.06
CA ALA A 13 -0.94 43.80 -10.77
C ALA A 13 0.33 43.10 -10.22
N GLY A 14 1.37 43.86 -9.89
CA GLY A 14 2.57 43.35 -9.23
C GLY A 14 2.31 42.76 -7.84
N GLY A 15 1.39 43.35 -7.06
CA GLY A 15 1.01 42.85 -5.73
C GLY A 15 0.24 41.52 -5.76
N LEU A 16 -0.64 41.32 -6.74
CA LEU A 16 -1.38 40.07 -6.92
C LEU A 16 -0.47 38.92 -7.37
N LEU A 17 0.41 39.17 -8.33
CA LEU A 17 1.45 38.21 -8.75
C LEU A 17 2.37 37.85 -7.58
N GLY A 18 2.71 38.83 -6.73
CA GLY A 18 3.45 38.60 -5.49
C GLY A 18 2.72 37.69 -4.49
N SER A 19 1.40 37.86 -4.32
CA SER A 19 0.59 37.00 -3.45
C SER A 19 0.48 35.57 -3.98
N VAL A 20 0.26 35.38 -5.28
CA VAL A 20 0.22 34.04 -5.90
C VAL A 20 1.57 33.33 -5.73
N LYS A 21 2.69 34.05 -5.93
CA LYS A 21 4.03 33.52 -5.71
C LYS A 21 4.27 33.14 -4.23
N GLY A 22 3.77 33.95 -3.30
CA GLY A 22 3.83 33.66 -1.86
C GLY A 22 3.02 32.42 -1.46
N LEU A 23 1.80 32.28 -1.99
CA LEU A 23 0.97 31.10 -1.75
C LEU A 23 1.59 29.84 -2.35
N ALA A 24 2.14 29.91 -3.57
CA ALA A 24 2.85 28.79 -4.18
C ALA A 24 4.09 28.38 -3.36
N ALA A 25 4.88 29.33 -2.88
CA ALA A 25 6.02 29.05 -2.00
C ALA A 25 5.58 28.39 -0.68
N THR A 26 4.44 28.80 -0.13
CA THR A 26 3.90 28.24 1.11
C THR A 26 3.37 26.82 0.90
N LEU A 27 2.70 26.55 -0.23
CA LEU A 27 2.23 25.21 -0.60
C LEU A 27 3.40 24.26 -0.85
N ILE A 28 4.43 24.71 -1.56
CA ILE A 28 5.65 23.93 -1.80
C ILE A 28 6.36 23.61 -0.48
N ALA A 29 6.47 24.58 0.43
CA ALA A 29 7.06 24.36 1.75
C ALA A 29 6.24 23.36 2.59
N ALA A 30 4.90 23.45 2.56
CA ALA A 30 4.03 22.51 3.24
C ALA A 30 4.10 21.10 2.66
N ALA A 31 4.15 20.97 1.34
CA ALA A 31 4.34 19.70 0.64
C ALA A 31 5.69 19.07 0.99
N TYR A 32 6.77 19.87 0.99
CA TYR A 32 8.11 19.43 1.34
C TYR A 32 8.21 18.92 2.79
N ALA A 33 7.59 19.62 3.74
CA ALA A 33 7.54 19.20 5.14
C ALA A 33 6.79 17.86 5.33
N ARG A 34 5.69 17.66 4.60
CA ARG A 34 4.95 16.38 4.63
C ARG A 34 5.74 15.26 3.96
N LEU A 35 6.39 15.53 2.83
CA LEU A 35 7.26 14.54 2.16
C LEU A 35 8.44 14.14 3.04
N GLN A 36 9.05 15.08 3.77
CA GLN A 36 10.10 14.76 4.74
C GLN A 36 9.58 13.88 5.87
N LEU A 37 8.40 14.17 6.42
CA LEU A 37 7.78 13.35 7.45
C LEU A 37 7.43 11.95 6.94
N PHE A 38 6.81 11.84 5.75
CA PHE A 38 6.52 10.56 5.11
C PHE A 38 7.80 9.75 4.83
N ALA A 39 8.81 10.39 4.23
CA ALA A 39 10.10 9.75 3.95
C ALA A 39 10.80 9.31 5.24
N ASN A 40 10.68 10.10 6.31
CA ASN A 40 11.23 9.77 7.62
C ASN A 40 10.45 8.63 8.31
N GLU A 41 9.12 8.57 8.20
CA GLU A 41 8.33 7.42 8.67
C GLU A 41 8.70 6.14 7.91
N LEU A 42 8.75 6.20 6.57
CA LEU A 42 9.19 5.11 5.71
C LEU A 42 10.61 4.62 6.04
N ALA A 43 11.53 5.54 6.35
CA ALA A 43 12.89 5.21 6.75
C ALA A 43 12.99 4.67 8.18
N SER A 44 12.21 5.22 9.11
CA SER A 44 12.24 4.85 10.52
C SER A 44 11.63 3.48 10.82
N GLU A 45 10.66 3.02 10.02
CA GLU A 45 10.05 1.69 10.19
C GLU A 45 10.70 0.59 9.36
N GLY A 46 11.56 0.92 8.38
CA GLY A 46 12.13 -0.05 7.44
C GLY A 46 12.85 -1.22 8.11
N LEU A 47 13.60 -0.99 9.20
CA LEU A 47 14.30 -2.06 9.92
C LEU A 47 13.35 -2.95 10.72
N ARG A 48 12.35 -2.39 11.38
CA ARG A 48 11.37 -3.14 12.18
C ARG A 48 10.42 -3.94 11.30
N VAL A 49 9.92 -3.34 10.22
CA VAL A 49 9.09 -4.01 9.20
C VAL A 49 9.88 -5.12 8.53
N ARG A 50 11.17 -4.91 8.21
CA ARG A 50 12.04 -5.96 7.65
C ARG A 50 12.28 -7.10 8.62
N GLN A 51 12.52 -6.82 9.91
CA GLN A 51 12.66 -7.86 10.94
C GLN A 51 11.39 -8.69 11.09
N ILE A 52 10.22 -8.03 11.17
CA ILE A 52 8.92 -8.71 11.25
C ILE A 52 8.67 -9.53 9.98
N ALA A 53 9.00 -9.02 8.80
CA ALA A 53 8.85 -9.73 7.54
C ALA A 53 9.72 -11.01 7.50
N VAL A 54 10.98 -10.93 7.94
CA VAL A 54 11.87 -12.10 8.04
C VAL A 54 11.32 -13.13 9.03
N LEU A 55 10.84 -12.69 10.20
CA LEU A 55 10.22 -13.58 11.18
C LEU A 55 8.95 -14.24 10.64
N LEU A 56 8.10 -13.51 9.91
CA LEU A 56 6.91 -14.05 9.26
C LEU A 56 7.28 -15.09 8.20
N VAL A 57 8.26 -14.81 7.34
CA VAL A 57 8.73 -15.78 6.34
C VAL A 57 9.26 -17.03 7.03
N LEU A 58 10.09 -16.87 8.06
CA LEU A 58 10.63 -18.00 8.81
C LEU A 58 9.52 -18.82 9.48
N ALA A 59 8.56 -18.15 10.13
CA ALA A 59 7.40 -18.80 10.74
C ALA A 59 6.56 -19.56 9.70
N LEU A 60 6.34 -18.98 8.52
CA LEU A 60 5.62 -19.65 7.42
C LEU A 60 6.36 -20.88 6.90
N VAL A 61 7.69 -20.84 6.81
CA VAL A 61 8.51 -22.00 6.42
C VAL A 61 8.39 -23.12 7.45
N PHE A 62 8.60 -22.82 8.74
CA PHE A 62 8.47 -23.82 9.81
C PHE A 62 7.06 -24.37 9.92
N PHE A 63 6.04 -23.53 9.78
CA PHE A 63 4.64 -23.95 9.75
C PHE A 63 4.35 -24.88 8.58
N SER A 64 4.86 -24.57 7.39
CA SER A 64 4.72 -25.43 6.20
C SER A 64 5.40 -26.79 6.40
N LEU A 65 6.59 -26.82 7.01
CA LEU A 65 7.28 -28.05 7.36
C LEU A 65 6.49 -28.88 8.38
N ALA A 66 5.92 -28.25 9.41
CA ALA A 66 5.08 -28.94 10.39
C ALA A 66 3.85 -29.58 9.75
N ILE A 67 3.20 -28.89 8.81
CA ILE A 67 2.07 -29.42 8.02
C ILE A 67 2.48 -30.65 7.19
N ILE A 68 3.65 -30.61 6.54
CA ILE A 68 4.18 -31.75 5.77
C ILE A 68 4.46 -32.95 6.70
N LEU A 69 5.08 -32.72 7.86
CA LEU A 69 5.34 -33.78 8.82
C LEU A 69 4.05 -34.37 9.40
N LEU A 70 3.05 -33.53 9.71
CA LEU A 70 1.74 -33.97 10.17
C LEU A 70 1.02 -34.81 9.10
N THR A 71 1.11 -34.38 7.84
CA THR A 71 0.62 -35.14 6.67
C THR A 71 1.23 -36.52 6.62
N LEU A 72 2.56 -36.60 6.67
CA LEU A 72 3.30 -37.86 6.66
C LEU A 72 2.93 -38.72 7.86
N LEU A 73 2.82 -38.15 9.06
CA LEU A 73 2.41 -38.84 10.27
C LEU A 73 1.03 -39.48 10.09
N VAL A 74 0.04 -38.72 9.61
CA VAL A 74 -1.31 -39.23 9.34
C VAL A 74 -1.25 -40.35 8.31
N VAL A 75 -0.52 -40.17 7.21
CA VAL A 75 -0.38 -41.20 6.18
C VAL A 75 0.24 -42.47 6.74
N VAL A 76 1.31 -42.38 7.54
CA VAL A 76 2.00 -43.52 8.13
C VAL A 76 1.12 -44.23 9.17
N VAL A 77 0.45 -43.49 10.05
CA VAL A 77 -0.42 -44.06 11.09
C VAL A 77 -1.60 -44.83 10.48
N PHE A 78 -2.19 -44.31 9.41
CA PHE A 78 -3.34 -44.94 8.75
C PHE A 78 -2.96 -45.80 7.54
N TRP A 79 -1.66 -46.08 7.35
CA TRP A 79 -1.16 -46.78 6.17
C TRP A 79 -1.62 -48.23 6.11
N ASP A 80 -1.72 -48.97 7.21
CA ASP A 80 -1.95 -50.41 7.06
C ASP A 80 -3.40 -50.78 6.72
N ASP A 81 -4.39 -50.12 7.34
CA ASP A 81 -5.81 -50.47 7.12
C ASP A 81 -6.61 -49.46 6.28
N HIS A 82 -6.21 -48.19 6.22
CA HIS A 82 -7.08 -47.11 5.74
C HIS A 82 -6.39 -46.07 4.82
N ARG A 83 -5.44 -46.51 3.98
CA ARG A 83 -4.66 -45.65 3.06
C ARG A 83 -5.49 -44.64 2.29
N LEU A 84 -6.60 -45.10 1.70
CA LEU A 84 -7.49 -44.28 0.87
C LEU A 84 -8.23 -43.21 1.69
N LEU A 85 -8.66 -43.53 2.92
CA LEU A 85 -9.31 -42.57 3.80
C LEU A 85 -8.30 -41.54 4.33
N ALA A 86 -7.07 -41.95 4.63
CA ALA A 86 -6.02 -41.04 5.07
C ALA A 86 -5.69 -40.00 4.00
N ILE A 87 -5.43 -40.47 2.76
CA ILE A 87 -5.10 -39.60 1.63
C ILE A 87 -6.31 -38.76 1.23
N GLY A 88 -7.49 -39.36 1.14
CA GLY A 88 -8.72 -38.69 0.74
C GLY A 88 -9.18 -37.63 1.76
N GLY A 89 -9.10 -37.94 3.05
CA GLY A 89 -9.43 -37.01 4.14
C GLY A 89 -8.48 -35.83 4.17
N LEU A 90 -7.18 -36.07 3.98
CA LEU A 90 -6.18 -35.01 3.97
C LEU A 90 -6.29 -34.13 2.71
N ALA A 91 -6.55 -34.73 1.56
CA ALA A 91 -6.84 -34.00 0.33
C ALA A 91 -8.10 -33.13 0.47
N GLY A 92 -9.17 -33.69 1.03
CA GLY A 92 -10.40 -32.97 1.34
C GLY A 92 -10.16 -31.79 2.29
N PHE A 93 -9.42 -32.01 3.37
CA PHE A 93 -9.05 -30.98 4.34
C PHE A 93 -8.30 -29.82 3.67
N TYR A 94 -7.25 -30.11 2.89
CA TYR A 94 -6.50 -29.06 2.20
C TYR A 94 -7.34 -28.30 1.17
N LEU A 95 -8.24 -28.98 0.45
CA LEU A 95 -9.15 -28.33 -0.49
C LEU A 95 -10.11 -27.37 0.21
N VAL A 96 -10.70 -27.77 1.34
CA VAL A 96 -11.60 -26.89 2.11
C VAL A 96 -10.86 -25.67 2.63
N VAL A 97 -9.68 -25.87 3.24
CA VAL A 97 -8.86 -24.75 3.75
C VAL A 97 -8.47 -23.79 2.63
N SER A 98 -8.01 -24.30 1.49
CA SER A 98 -7.70 -23.47 0.31
C SER A 98 -8.91 -22.72 -0.21
N ALA A 99 -10.08 -23.36 -0.31
CA ALA A 99 -11.30 -22.71 -0.76
C ALA A 99 -11.73 -21.56 0.18
N LEU A 100 -11.67 -21.77 1.49
CA LEU A 100 -11.98 -20.75 2.49
C LEU A 100 -11.00 -19.57 2.43
N LEU A 101 -9.70 -19.85 2.29
CA LEU A 101 -8.68 -18.80 2.14
C LEU A 101 -8.87 -18.01 0.84
N LEU A 102 -9.19 -18.66 -0.27
CA LEU A 102 -9.51 -17.98 -1.54
C LEU A 102 -10.77 -17.12 -1.43
N PHE A 103 -11.81 -17.61 -0.75
CA PHE A 103 -13.02 -16.85 -0.51
C PHE A 103 -12.74 -15.62 0.37
N ALA A 104 -12.01 -15.81 1.47
CA ALA A 104 -11.61 -14.71 2.34
C ALA A 104 -10.71 -13.68 1.62
N ALA A 105 -9.77 -14.14 0.78
CA ALA A 105 -8.91 -13.29 -0.02
C ALA A 105 -9.70 -12.51 -1.08
N ARG A 106 -10.70 -13.11 -1.73
CA ARG A 106 -11.59 -12.42 -2.67
C ARG A 106 -12.46 -11.38 -1.96
N ASN A 107 -13.06 -11.73 -0.82
CA ASN A 107 -13.87 -10.80 -0.05
C ASN A 107 -13.05 -9.62 0.49
N ARG A 108 -11.82 -9.88 0.96
CA ARG A 108 -10.93 -8.82 1.42
C ARG A 108 -10.37 -8.00 0.26
N GLY A 109 -10.01 -8.63 -0.85
CA GLY A 109 -9.57 -7.98 -2.08
C GLY A 109 -10.59 -7.02 -2.67
N ALA A 110 -11.89 -7.34 -2.54
CA ALA A 110 -12.97 -6.43 -2.90
C ALA A 110 -13.15 -5.25 -1.90
N ALA A 111 -12.61 -5.38 -0.68
CA ALA A 111 -12.71 -4.40 0.40
C ALA A 111 -11.42 -3.61 0.66
N LEU A 112 -10.33 -3.84 -0.09
CA LEU A 112 -9.12 -3.02 0.02
C LEU A 112 -9.32 -1.68 -0.73
N PRO A 113 -9.33 -0.52 -0.04
CA PRO A 113 -9.20 0.76 -0.71
C PRO A 113 -7.83 0.78 -1.39
N ARG A 114 -7.84 0.85 -2.73
CA ARG A 114 -6.64 0.87 -3.57
C ARG A 114 -5.68 1.95 -3.06
N PRO A 115 -4.54 1.62 -2.42
CA PRO A 115 -3.67 2.61 -1.80
C PRO A 115 -3.00 3.55 -2.82
N PHE A 116 -3.09 3.21 -4.12
CA PHE A 116 -2.56 3.98 -5.24
C PHE A 116 -3.62 4.73 -6.04
N ALA A 117 -4.91 4.55 -5.79
CA ALA A 117 -5.95 5.24 -6.57
C ALA A 117 -6.03 6.73 -6.24
N ALA A 118 -5.80 7.10 -4.98
CA ALA A 118 -5.68 8.50 -4.57
C ALA A 118 -4.42 9.14 -5.19
N THR A 119 -3.26 8.46 -5.11
CA THR A 119 -1.99 8.95 -5.65
C THR A 119 -1.98 9.05 -7.18
N LEU A 120 -2.60 8.11 -7.91
CA LEU A 120 -2.75 8.18 -9.37
C LEU A 120 -3.74 9.28 -9.79
N GLY A 121 -4.75 9.58 -8.97
CA GLY A 121 -5.67 10.69 -9.19
C GLY A 121 -4.98 12.04 -9.09
N GLU A 122 -4.11 12.21 -8.09
CA GLU A 122 -3.29 13.42 -7.92
C GLU A 122 -2.23 13.54 -9.03
N LEU A 123 -1.55 12.46 -9.41
CA LEU A 123 -0.56 12.49 -10.51
C LEU A 123 -1.17 12.87 -11.86
N LYS A 124 -2.42 12.47 -12.11
CA LYS A 124 -3.14 12.84 -13.33
C LYS A 124 -3.51 14.33 -13.34
N LYS A 125 -3.86 14.87 -12.17
CA LYS A 125 -4.21 16.28 -11.99
C LYS A 125 -2.98 17.19 -12.18
N ASP A 126 -1.82 16.77 -11.68
CA ASP A 126 -0.55 17.46 -11.91
C ASP A 126 -0.13 17.45 -13.39
N HIS A 127 -0.49 16.42 -14.15
CA HIS A 127 -0.21 16.38 -15.59
C HIS A 127 -1.10 17.33 -16.40
N GLU A 128 -2.38 17.47 -16.03
CA GLU A 128 -3.31 18.42 -16.67
C GLU A 128 -2.94 19.88 -16.39
N ASP A 129 -2.39 20.19 -15.22
CA ASP A 129 -1.95 21.55 -14.88
C ASP A 129 -0.59 21.91 -15.50
N LEU A 130 0.26 20.93 -15.84
CA LEU A 130 1.52 21.14 -16.56
C LEU A 130 1.37 21.25 -18.09
N THR A 131 0.22 20.87 -18.63
CA THR A 131 -0.06 20.92 -20.08
C THR A 131 -0.98 22.07 -20.50
N ARG A 132 -1.31 22.98 -19.56
CA ARG A 132 -2.00 24.26 -19.80
C ARG A 132 -1.04 25.43 -19.66
#